data_AF-A0A151TP01-F1
#
_entry.id   AF-A0A151TP01-F1
#
_cell.length_a   1.000
_cell.length_b   1.000
_cell.length_c   1.000
_cell.angle_alpha   90.00
_cell.angle_beta   90.00
_cell.angle_gamma   90.00
#
_symmetry.space_group_name_H-M   'P 1'
#
loop_
_entity.id
_entity.type
_entity.pdbx_description
1 polymer ?
#
loop_
_entity_poly.entity_id
_entity_poly.type
_entity_poly.pdbx_seq_one_letter_code
_entity_poly.pdbx_strand_id
1 'polypeptide(L)'
;MMELQEIQDNIRSRRNKIFLHMEEVRRLRIQQRIKNTELGIVKEEQENELPNFPSFIPFLPPLTSANLKQYYATCFSLIAGIILFGGLLAPSLELKLGLGGTSYADFIQSVHLPMQLSQVDPIVASFSGGAVGVISALMVVEINNVKQQEQKRCKYCLGTGYLACARCSSTGALVLIEPVSTVKGGNQPLSPPKTERCSNCSGSGKVMCPTCLCTGMAMASEHDPRIDPFD
;
A
#
# COMPACT_ATOMS: atom_id res chain seq x y z
N MET A 1 21.81 39.77 25.18
CA MET A 1 21.00 39.55 23.96
C MET A 1 21.74 38.76 22.90
N MET A 2 23.05 38.97 22.68
CA MET A 2 23.85 38.28 21.65
C MET A 2 23.96 36.76 21.87
N GLU A 3 24.10 36.29 23.11
CA GLU A 3 24.28 34.84 23.39
C GLU A 3 23.04 33.97 23.13
N LEU A 4 21.82 34.50 23.36
CA LEU A 4 20.59 33.75 23.08
C LEU A 4 20.40 33.50 21.57
N GLN A 5 20.88 34.43 20.75
CA GLN A 5 20.78 34.35 19.30
C GLN A 5 21.81 33.35 18.74
N GLU A 6 23.03 33.33 19.29
CA GLU A 6 24.04 32.30 18.99
C GLU A 6 23.59 30.89 19.40
N ILE A 7 22.88 30.75 20.52
CA ILE A 7 22.30 29.47 20.95
C ILE A 7 21.21 29.03 19.97
N GLN A 8 20.31 29.93 19.55
CA GLN A 8 19.29 29.61 18.54
C GLN A 8 19.89 29.21 17.19
N ASP A 9 20.94 29.90 16.75
CA ASP A 9 21.62 29.60 15.50
C ASP A 9 22.39 28.28 15.57
N ASN A 10 23.01 27.96 16.71
CA ASN A 10 23.60 26.65 16.95
C ASN A 10 22.57 25.52 16.93
N ILE A 11 21.41 25.71 17.57
CA ILE A 11 20.31 24.73 17.54
C ILE A 11 19.82 24.53 16.10
N ARG A 12 19.61 25.62 15.34
CA ARG A 12 19.18 25.56 13.94
C ARG A 12 20.23 24.85 13.06
N SER A 13 21.50 25.15 13.26
CA SER A 13 22.62 24.52 12.54
C SER A 13 22.69 23.02 12.82
N ARG A 14 22.61 22.61 14.10
CA ARG A 14 22.63 21.19 14.48
C ARG A 14 21.42 20.43 13.93
N ARG A 15 20.23 21.05 13.95
CA ARG A 15 19.03 20.45 13.35
C ARG A 15 19.18 20.25 11.84
N ASN A 16 19.76 21.22 11.13
CA ASN A 16 20.05 21.09 9.70
C ASN A 16 21.08 19.97 9.44
N LYS A 17 22.09 19.84 10.29
CA LYS A 17 23.09 18.76 10.18
C LYS A 17 22.47 17.38 10.38
N ILE A 18 21.61 17.21 11.39
CA ILE A 18 20.87 15.97 11.61
C ILE A 18 19.98 15.66 10.40
N PHE A 19 19.27 16.66 9.86
CA PHE A 19 18.47 16.48 8.66
C PHE A 19 19.30 16.01 7.46
N LEU A 20 20.45 16.64 7.22
CA LEU A 20 21.37 16.25 6.15
C LEU A 20 21.83 14.81 6.31
N HIS A 21 22.24 14.40 7.52
CA HIS A 21 22.66 13.02 7.79
C HIS A 21 21.51 12.03 7.66
N MET A 22 20.29 12.38 8.09
CA MET A 22 19.12 11.51 7.93
C MET A 22 18.73 11.33 6.46
N GLU A 23 18.81 12.39 5.65
CA GLU A 23 18.56 12.30 4.20
C GLU A 23 19.69 11.55 3.47
N GLU A 24 20.94 11.68 3.93
CA GLU A 24 22.07 10.92 3.41
C GLU A 24 21.93 9.41 3.71
N VAL A 25 21.57 9.05 4.95
CA VAL A 25 21.24 7.66 5.30
C VAL A 25 20.06 7.14 4.46
N ARG A 26 19.06 7.98 4.18
CA ARG A 26 17.96 7.64 3.27
C ARG A 26 18.49 7.35 1.85
N ARG A 27 19.36 8.21 1.29
CA ARG A 27 19.98 8.00 -0.03
C ARG A 27 20.82 6.73 -0.07
N LEU A 28 21.61 6.47 0.96
CA LEU A 28 22.43 5.26 1.06
C LEU A 28 21.57 4.00 1.16
N ARG A 29 20.46 4.02 1.91
CA ARG A 29 19.50 2.91 1.92
C ARG A 29 18.87 2.68 0.54
N ILE A 30 18.57 3.74 -0.21
CA ILE A 30 18.06 3.61 -1.59
C ILE A 30 19.12 2.99 -2.50
N GLN A 31 20.37 3.47 -2.45
CA GLN A 31 21.47 2.90 -3.21
C GLN A 31 21.74 1.43 -2.84
N GLN A 32 21.66 1.10 -1.55
CA GLN A 32 21.78 -0.27 -1.06
C GLN A 32 20.64 -1.16 -1.58
N ARG A 33 19.40 -0.66 -1.61
CA ARG A 33 18.26 -1.37 -2.19
C ARG A 33 18.45 -1.60 -3.70
N ILE A 34 18.79 -0.55 -4.46
CA ILE A 34 19.06 -0.66 -5.91
C ILE A 34 20.16 -1.70 -6.19
N LYS A 35 21.28 -1.62 -5.46
CA LYS A 35 22.41 -2.53 -5.62
C LYS A 35 22.07 -3.97 -5.21
N ASN A 36 21.24 -4.16 -4.18
CA ASN A 36 20.74 -5.49 -3.78
C ASN A 36 19.79 -6.08 -4.83
N THR A 37 18.96 -5.25 -5.47
CA THR A 37 18.09 -5.66 -6.59
C THR A 37 18.91 -6.05 -7.83
N GLU A 38 19.98 -5.31 -8.15
CA GLU A 38 20.90 -5.64 -9.25
C GLU A 38 21.69 -6.94 -8.99
N LEU A 39 22.00 -7.26 -7.73
CA LEU A 39 22.73 -8.47 -7.32
C LEU A 39 21.84 -9.73 -7.21
N GLY A 40 20.55 -9.65 -7.56
CA GLY A 40 19.65 -10.81 -7.60
C GLY A 40 19.28 -11.39 -6.23
N ILE A 41 19.55 -10.68 -5.13
CA ILE A 41 19.03 -11.01 -3.80
C ILE A 41 17.61 -10.46 -3.74
N VAL A 42 16.65 -11.24 -4.25
CA VAL A 42 15.24 -10.85 -4.37
C VAL A 42 14.66 -10.48 -3.01
N LYS A 43 14.49 -9.17 -2.80
CA LYS A 43 13.36 -8.60 -2.07
C LYS A 43 12.86 -7.43 -2.89
N GLU A 44 11.84 -7.70 -3.68
CA GLU A 44 11.09 -6.71 -4.45
C GLU A 44 10.62 -5.58 -3.52
N GLU A 45 11.14 -4.38 -3.75
CA GLU A 45 10.53 -3.13 -3.30
C GLU A 45 10.57 -2.17 -4.50
N GLN A 46 9.41 -1.90 -5.09
CA GLN A 46 9.24 -0.79 -6.02
C GLN A 46 8.41 0.32 -5.34
N GLU A 47 9.09 1.47 -5.23
CA GLU A 47 8.65 2.88 -5.27
C GLU A 47 7.41 3.37 -4.50
N ASN A 48 7.66 4.43 -3.72
CA ASN A 48 6.78 5.33 -2.96
C ASN A 48 5.25 5.14 -3.08
N GLU A 49 4.64 5.16 -1.89
CA GLU A 49 3.21 5.03 -1.57
C GLU A 49 2.73 3.60 -1.36
N LEU A 50 2.42 3.29 -0.09
CA LEU A 50 1.79 2.05 0.38
C LEU A 50 2.66 0.78 0.24
N PRO A 51 2.98 0.07 1.34
CA PRO A 51 3.48 -1.30 1.22
C PRO A 51 2.42 -2.16 0.51
N ASN A 52 2.65 -2.41 -0.78
CA ASN A 52 1.84 -3.27 -1.63
C ASN A 52 2.02 -4.70 -1.15
N PHE A 53 0.95 -5.34 -0.70
CA PHE A 53 1.01 -6.76 -0.38
C PHE A 53 0.79 -7.58 -1.64
N PRO A 54 1.69 -8.52 -1.96
CA PRO A 54 1.38 -9.52 -2.96
C PRO A 54 0.18 -10.34 -2.45
N SER A 55 -0.86 -10.41 -3.28
CA SER A 55 -1.97 -11.34 -3.09
C SER A 55 -1.42 -12.76 -3.01
N PHE A 56 -1.81 -13.49 -1.97
CA PHE A 56 -1.41 -14.89 -1.79
C PHE A 56 -2.24 -15.84 -2.67
N ILE A 57 -3.29 -15.32 -3.31
CA ILE A 57 -4.11 -16.06 -4.26
C ILE A 57 -3.46 -16.00 -5.66
N PRO A 58 -3.14 -17.15 -6.28
CA PRO A 58 -2.61 -17.19 -7.64
C PRO A 58 -3.54 -16.42 -8.61
N PHE A 59 -2.96 -15.58 -9.46
CA PHE A 59 -3.62 -14.80 -10.54
C PHE A 59 -4.42 -13.53 -10.16
N LEU A 60 -4.47 -13.07 -8.91
CA LEU A 60 -5.12 -11.79 -8.58
C LEU A 60 -4.13 -10.61 -8.52
N PRO A 61 -4.52 -9.41 -9.00
CA PRO A 61 -3.67 -8.21 -8.95
C PRO A 61 -3.41 -7.72 -7.52
N PRO A 62 -2.29 -7.01 -7.28
CA PRO A 62 -1.89 -6.56 -5.94
C PRO A 62 -2.95 -5.65 -5.30
N LEU A 63 -3.26 -5.94 -4.03
CA LEU A 63 -4.32 -5.25 -3.29
C LEU A 63 -3.92 -3.81 -2.95
N THR A 64 -4.68 -2.87 -3.49
CA THR A 64 -4.66 -1.44 -3.12
C THR A 64 -6.01 -1.08 -2.48
N SER A 65 -6.03 -0.16 -1.51
CA SER A 65 -7.26 0.23 -0.79
C SER A 65 -8.37 0.75 -1.72
N ALA A 66 -8.00 1.33 -2.86
CA ALA A 66 -8.94 1.76 -3.90
C ALA A 66 -9.62 0.59 -4.65
N ASN A 67 -8.95 -0.56 -4.75
CA ASN A 67 -9.40 -1.72 -5.53
C ASN A 67 -10.02 -2.83 -4.66
N LEU A 68 -10.18 -2.61 -3.35
CA LEU A 68 -10.68 -3.61 -2.41
C LEU A 68 -12.11 -4.10 -2.77
N LYS A 69 -12.97 -3.20 -3.27
CA LYS A 69 -14.31 -3.56 -3.75
C LYS A 69 -14.25 -4.42 -5.02
N GLN A 70 -13.35 -4.11 -5.93
CA GLN A 70 -13.17 -4.86 -7.17
C GLN A 70 -12.59 -6.25 -6.88
N TYR A 71 -11.65 -6.34 -5.95
CA TYR A 71 -11.10 -7.59 -5.43
C TYR A 71 -12.17 -8.49 -4.80
N TYR A 72 -13.09 -7.91 -4.02
CA TYR A 72 -14.24 -8.64 -3.46
C TYR A 72 -15.15 -9.19 -4.56
N ALA A 73 -15.46 -8.36 -5.57
CA ALA A 73 -16.30 -8.76 -6.69
C ALA A 73 -15.67 -9.90 -7.51
N THR A 74 -14.34 -9.86 -7.74
CA THR A 74 -13.65 -10.93 -8.46
C THR A 74 -13.59 -12.23 -7.67
N CYS A 75 -13.29 -12.18 -6.35
CA CYS A 75 -13.26 -13.38 -5.51
C CYS A 75 -14.65 -14.01 -5.39
N PHE A 76 -15.69 -13.20 -5.18
CA PHE A 76 -17.06 -13.70 -5.11
C PHE A 76 -17.52 -14.29 -6.45
N SER A 77 -17.16 -13.67 -7.57
CA SER A 77 -17.43 -14.19 -8.91
C SER A 77 -16.74 -15.53 -9.16
N LEU A 78 -15.48 -15.68 -8.74
CA LEU A 78 -14.75 -16.95 -8.85
C LEU A 78 -15.39 -18.06 -8.00
N ILE A 79 -15.74 -17.76 -6.73
CA ILE A 79 -16.43 -18.70 -5.85
C ILE A 79 -17.80 -19.09 -6.44
N ALA A 80 -18.58 -18.13 -6.91
CA ALA A 80 -19.87 -18.38 -7.55
C ALA A 80 -19.72 -19.23 -8.82
N GLY A 81 -18.67 -18.99 -9.62
CA GLY A 81 -18.33 -19.81 -10.79
C GLY A 81 -18.01 -21.25 -10.42
N ILE A 82 -17.21 -21.47 -9.36
CA ILE A 82 -16.86 -22.82 -8.87
C ILE A 82 -18.10 -23.53 -8.33
N ILE A 83 -18.98 -22.84 -7.60
CA ILE A 83 -20.23 -23.41 -7.08
C ILE A 83 -21.22 -23.72 -8.21
N LEU A 84 -21.36 -22.84 -9.21
CA LEU A 84 -22.25 -23.05 -10.35
C LEU A 84 -21.75 -24.19 -11.25
N PHE A 85 -20.45 -24.24 -11.49
CA PHE A 85 -19.84 -25.29 -12.31
C PHE A 85 -19.85 -26.65 -11.58
N GLY A 86 -19.38 -26.69 -10.34
CA GLY A 86 -19.30 -27.93 -9.55
C GLY A 86 -20.65 -28.43 -9.06
N GLY A 87 -21.58 -27.53 -8.72
CA GLY A 87 -22.87 -27.88 -8.12
C GLY A 87 -24.04 -27.99 -9.10
N LEU A 88 -23.99 -27.34 -10.26
CA LEU A 88 -25.11 -27.34 -11.22
C LEU A 88 -24.74 -27.95 -12.57
N LEU A 89 -23.61 -27.54 -13.16
CA LEU A 89 -23.20 -28.00 -14.49
C LEU A 89 -22.68 -29.44 -14.46
N ALA A 90 -21.85 -29.81 -13.49
CA ALA A 90 -21.33 -31.18 -13.39
C ALA A 90 -22.45 -32.22 -13.22
N PRO A 91 -23.42 -32.08 -12.28
CA PRO A 91 -24.53 -33.04 -12.15
C PRO A 91 -25.45 -33.06 -13.39
N SER A 92 -25.65 -31.91 -14.03
CA SER A 92 -26.50 -31.82 -15.22
C SER A 92 -25.87 -32.50 -16.44
N LEU A 93 -24.56 -32.36 -16.63
CA LEU A 93 -23.81 -33.00 -17.73
C LEU A 93 -23.69 -34.52 -17.51
N GLU A 94 -23.53 -34.96 -16.26
CA GLU A 94 -23.52 -36.37 -15.89
C GLU A 94 -24.88 -37.03 -16.16
N LEU A 95 -25.98 -36.42 -15.73
CA LEU A 95 -27.34 -36.96 -15.89
C LEU A 95 -27.91 -36.85 -17.33
N LYS A 96 -27.47 -35.87 -18.13
CA LYS A 96 -28.03 -35.63 -19.47
C LYS A 96 -27.15 -36.10 -20.62
N LEU A 97 -25.82 -36.13 -20.48
CA LEU A 97 -24.90 -36.50 -21.57
C LEU A 97 -24.15 -37.82 -21.36
N GLY A 98 -24.17 -38.43 -20.16
CA GLY A 98 -23.51 -39.73 -19.93
C GLY A 98 -21.99 -39.75 -20.18
N LEU A 99 -21.37 -38.56 -20.24
CA LEU A 99 -19.94 -38.36 -20.52
C LEU A 99 -19.05 -38.60 -19.29
N GLY A 100 -19.65 -38.70 -18.09
CA GLY A 100 -19.02 -39.19 -16.86
C GLY A 100 -19.53 -40.59 -16.57
N GLY A 101 -18.66 -41.59 -16.70
CA GLY A 101 -19.06 -42.98 -16.89
C GLY A 101 -20.08 -43.53 -15.89
N THR A 102 -21.01 -44.34 -16.41
CA THR A 102 -21.78 -45.36 -15.67
C THR A 102 -20.93 -46.21 -14.71
N SER A 103 -19.61 -46.22 -14.91
CA SER A 103 -18.55 -46.76 -14.04
C SER A 103 -18.72 -46.49 -12.53
N TYR A 104 -19.09 -45.29 -12.09
CA TYR A 104 -19.18 -44.99 -10.65
C TYR A 104 -20.47 -45.52 -10.02
N ALA A 105 -21.59 -45.49 -10.77
CA ALA A 105 -22.83 -46.12 -10.37
C ALA A 105 -22.70 -47.65 -10.32
N ASP A 106 -22.02 -48.24 -11.32
CA ASP A 106 -21.70 -49.67 -11.38
C ASP A 106 -20.76 -50.08 -10.23
N PHE A 107 -19.77 -49.24 -9.89
CA PHE A 107 -18.90 -49.45 -8.73
C PHE A 107 -19.69 -49.39 -7.41
N ILE A 108 -20.51 -48.37 -7.19
CA ILE A 108 -21.35 -48.21 -5.98
C ILE A 108 -22.31 -49.40 -5.81
N GLN A 109 -22.90 -49.88 -6.90
CA GLN A 109 -23.75 -51.07 -6.91
C GLN A 109 -22.97 -52.35 -6.56
N SER A 110 -21.72 -52.47 -7.01
CA SER A 110 -20.86 -53.62 -6.68
C SER A 110 -20.46 -53.68 -5.20
N VAL A 111 -20.37 -52.55 -4.50
CA VAL A 111 -20.06 -52.47 -3.06
C VAL A 111 -21.30 -52.38 -2.16
N HIS A 112 -22.52 -52.52 -2.69
CA HIS A 112 -23.79 -52.45 -1.92
C HIS A 112 -24.00 -51.12 -1.16
N LEU A 113 -23.48 -50.01 -1.68
CA LEU A 113 -23.76 -48.70 -1.09
C LEU A 113 -25.12 -48.15 -1.60
N PRO A 114 -25.84 -47.37 -0.78
CA PRO A 114 -27.09 -46.77 -1.21
C PRO A 114 -26.85 -45.81 -2.37
N MET A 115 -27.67 -45.94 -3.42
CA MET A 115 -27.59 -45.14 -4.67
C MET A 115 -27.67 -43.62 -4.46
N GLN A 116 -28.03 -43.15 -3.26
CA GLN A 116 -28.02 -41.72 -2.94
C GLN A 116 -26.62 -41.10 -2.97
N LEU A 117 -25.55 -41.90 -2.85
CA LEU A 117 -24.17 -41.40 -2.98
C LEU A 117 -23.71 -41.22 -4.44
N SER A 118 -24.42 -41.77 -5.44
CA SER A 118 -24.04 -41.64 -6.85
C SER A 118 -24.59 -40.38 -7.51
N GLN A 119 -25.34 -39.55 -6.77
CA GLN A 119 -26.03 -38.37 -7.34
C GLN A 119 -25.10 -37.15 -7.44
N VAL A 120 -23.93 -37.19 -6.81
CA VAL A 120 -22.91 -36.15 -6.86
C VAL A 120 -21.54 -36.82 -6.93
N ASP A 121 -20.76 -36.54 -7.97
CA ASP A 121 -19.38 -37.04 -8.07
C ASP A 121 -18.56 -36.56 -6.84
N PRO A 122 -18.13 -37.46 -5.94
CA PRO A 122 -17.39 -37.09 -4.74
C PRO A 122 -16.07 -36.39 -5.07
N ILE A 123 -15.52 -36.61 -6.27
CA ILE A 123 -14.31 -35.94 -6.77
C ILE A 123 -14.60 -34.46 -7.01
N VAL A 124 -15.64 -34.14 -7.79
CA VAL A 124 -16.03 -32.75 -8.08
C VAL A 124 -16.48 -32.02 -6.81
N ALA A 125 -17.22 -32.69 -5.94
CA ALA A 125 -17.61 -32.13 -4.64
C ALA A 125 -16.39 -31.81 -3.76
N SER A 126 -15.41 -32.72 -3.69
CA SER A 126 -14.18 -32.52 -2.91
C SER A 126 -13.30 -31.40 -3.48
N PHE A 127 -13.11 -31.35 -4.80
CA PHE A 127 -12.29 -30.32 -5.43
C PHE A 127 -12.93 -28.93 -5.34
N SER A 128 -14.23 -28.82 -5.64
CA SER A 128 -14.95 -27.54 -5.56
C SER A 128 -15.02 -27.02 -4.11
N GLY A 129 -15.33 -27.89 -3.14
CA GLY A 129 -15.32 -27.54 -1.73
C GLY A 129 -13.95 -27.10 -1.22
N GLY A 130 -12.89 -27.84 -1.58
CA GLY A 130 -11.52 -27.50 -1.21
C GLY A 130 -11.06 -26.16 -1.80
N ALA A 131 -11.33 -25.92 -3.08
CA ALA A 131 -10.99 -24.65 -3.75
C ALA A 131 -11.71 -23.46 -3.12
N VAL A 132 -13.03 -23.57 -2.89
CA VAL A 132 -13.81 -22.51 -2.23
C VAL A 132 -13.33 -22.27 -0.80
N GLY A 133 -12.98 -23.33 -0.07
CA GLY A 133 -12.44 -23.24 1.29
C GLY A 133 -11.13 -22.46 1.36
N VAL A 134 -10.16 -22.79 0.49
CA VAL A 134 -8.85 -22.11 0.45
C VAL A 134 -8.99 -20.65 0.03
N ILE A 135 -9.76 -20.36 -1.03
CA ILE A 135 -10.00 -18.99 -1.51
C ILE A 135 -10.66 -18.15 -0.42
N SER A 136 -11.67 -18.70 0.27
CA SER A 136 -12.36 -18.01 1.36
C SER A 136 -11.43 -17.72 2.55
N ALA A 137 -10.59 -18.68 2.95
CA ALA A 137 -9.64 -18.50 4.04
C ALA A 137 -8.60 -17.41 3.72
N LEU A 138 -8.01 -17.44 2.52
CA LEU A 138 -7.06 -16.43 2.07
C LEU A 138 -7.71 -15.04 1.99
N MET A 139 -8.94 -14.95 1.47
CA MET A 139 -9.70 -13.70 1.41
C MET A 139 -9.86 -13.06 2.80
N VAL A 140 -10.21 -13.86 3.83
CA VAL A 140 -10.36 -13.36 5.21
C VAL A 140 -9.04 -12.85 5.79
N VAL A 141 -7.96 -13.59 5.59
CA VAL A 141 -6.62 -13.22 6.09
C VAL A 141 -6.15 -11.92 5.45
N GLU A 142 -6.31 -11.78 4.14
CA GLU A 142 -5.93 -10.56 3.41
C GLU A 142 -6.75 -9.35 3.86
N ILE A 143 -8.06 -9.51 4.08
CA ILE A 143 -8.91 -8.43 4.62
C ILE A 143 -8.43 -8.00 6.00
N ASN A 144 -8.12 -8.97 6.88
CA ASN A 144 -7.64 -8.67 8.22
C ASN A 144 -6.27 -7.96 8.16
N ASN A 145 -5.40 -8.39 7.24
CA ASN A 145 -4.09 -7.78 7.06
C ASN A 145 -4.18 -6.33 6.56
N VAL A 146 -5.05 -6.03 5.59
CA VAL A 146 -5.29 -4.66 5.11
C VAL A 146 -5.86 -3.78 6.22
N LYS A 147 -6.85 -4.27 6.98
CA LYS A 147 -7.43 -3.52 8.12
C LYS A 147 -6.38 -3.22 9.18
N GLN A 148 -5.52 -4.19 9.51
CA GLN A 148 -4.42 -3.98 10.44
C GLN A 148 -3.40 -2.98 9.92
N GLN A 149 -3.11 -2.97 8.62
CA GLN A 149 -2.23 -1.97 8.03
C GLN A 149 -2.82 -0.56 8.09
N GLU A 150 -4.11 -0.40 7.80
CA GLU A 150 -4.77 0.90 7.92
C GLU A 150 -4.70 1.45 9.36
N GLN A 151 -4.86 0.58 10.36
CA GLN A 151 -4.68 0.97 11.76
C GLN A 151 -3.24 1.38 12.09
N LYS A 152 -2.24 0.74 11.45
CA LYS A 152 -0.82 1.05 11.62
C LYS A 152 -0.37 2.28 10.84
N ARG A 153 -1.21 2.87 9.98
CA ARG A 153 -0.86 4.10 9.26
C ARG A 153 -0.83 5.31 10.19
N CYS A 154 0.09 6.22 9.93
CA CYS A 154 0.04 7.55 10.54
C CYS A 154 -1.22 8.28 10.05
N LYS A 155 -2.11 8.65 10.97
CA LYS A 155 -3.34 9.39 10.67
C LYS A 155 -3.08 10.79 10.08
N TYR A 156 -1.91 11.38 10.33
CA TYR A 156 -1.58 12.74 9.90
C TYR A 156 -1.08 12.83 8.45
N CYS A 157 -0.22 11.91 8.03
CA CYS A 157 0.33 11.88 6.66
C CYS A 157 -0.28 10.78 5.79
N LEU A 158 -1.26 10.03 6.31
CA LEU A 158 -2.00 8.98 5.60
C LEU A 158 -1.10 7.89 4.99
N GLY A 159 0.06 7.61 5.58
CA GLY A 159 1.00 6.62 5.04
C GLY A 159 2.15 7.19 4.20
N THR A 160 2.14 8.47 3.85
CA THR A 160 3.16 9.04 2.95
C THR A 160 4.48 9.36 3.65
N GLY A 161 4.44 9.58 4.97
CA GLY A 161 5.60 10.05 5.75
C GLY A 161 5.91 11.54 5.60
N TYR A 162 5.19 12.24 4.72
CA TYR A 162 5.40 13.66 4.44
C TYR A 162 4.09 14.44 4.53
N LEU A 163 4.19 15.73 4.82
CA LEU A 163 3.08 16.66 4.79
C LEU A 163 3.34 17.70 3.70
N ALA A 164 2.27 18.23 3.11
CA ALA A 164 2.39 19.38 2.23
C ALA A 164 3.02 20.55 2.99
N CYS A 165 3.97 21.24 2.36
CA CYS A 165 4.57 22.42 2.98
C CYS A 165 3.52 23.54 3.04
N ALA A 166 3.04 23.86 4.24
CA ALA A 166 2.03 24.89 4.45
C ALA A 166 2.49 26.28 3.99
N ARG A 167 3.80 26.56 4.03
CA ARG A 167 4.35 27.86 3.67
C ARG A 167 4.22 28.17 2.17
N CYS A 168 4.42 27.19 1.31
CA CYS A 168 4.33 27.34 -0.14
C CYS A 168 3.16 26.57 -0.74
N SER A 169 2.22 26.08 0.07
CA SER A 169 1.08 25.27 -0.35
C SER A 169 1.44 24.17 -1.35
N SER A 170 2.49 23.40 -1.05
CA SER A 170 3.07 22.35 -1.91
C SER A 170 3.76 22.78 -3.22
N THR A 171 3.73 24.05 -3.58
CA THR A 171 4.33 24.58 -4.82
C THR A 171 5.87 24.55 -4.82
N GLY A 172 6.50 24.46 -3.65
CA GLY A 172 7.97 24.52 -3.50
C GLY A 172 8.57 25.91 -3.69
N ALA A 173 7.82 26.87 -4.23
CA ALA A 173 8.25 28.25 -4.42
C ALA A 173 7.26 29.24 -3.77
N LEU A 174 7.78 30.40 -3.38
CA LEU A 174 7.00 31.56 -2.97
C LEU A 174 7.06 32.60 -4.09
N VAL A 175 5.91 33.10 -4.50
CA VAL A 175 5.82 34.24 -5.41
C VAL A 175 5.92 35.49 -4.55
N LEU A 176 7.05 36.19 -4.63
CA LEU A 176 7.17 37.49 -4.00
C LEU A 176 6.42 38.49 -4.88
N ILE A 177 5.21 38.86 -4.46
CA ILE A 177 4.50 40.00 -5.04
C ILE A 177 5.05 41.23 -4.30
N GLU A 178 6.05 41.88 -4.86
CA GLU A 178 6.45 43.20 -4.35
C GLU A 178 5.27 44.16 -4.55
N PRO A 179 4.77 44.84 -3.50
CA PRO A 179 3.70 45.81 -3.66
C PRO A 179 4.21 46.96 -4.52
N VAL A 180 3.51 47.23 -5.62
CA VAL A 180 3.78 48.39 -6.49
C VAL A 180 3.68 49.65 -5.64
N SER A 181 4.82 50.28 -5.39
CA SER A 181 4.86 51.60 -4.75
C SER A 181 4.36 52.62 -5.77
N THR A 182 3.07 52.96 -5.73
CA THR A 182 2.47 53.98 -6.59
C THR A 182 2.93 55.37 -6.14
N VAL A 183 4.19 55.72 -6.39
CA VAL A 183 4.68 57.09 -6.26
C VAL A 183 5.55 57.43 -7.47
N LYS A 184 4.93 58.18 -8.39
CA LYS A 184 5.44 58.83 -9.61
C LYS A 184 5.31 58.05 -10.92
N GLY A 185 4.48 58.61 -11.80
CA GLY A 185 4.14 58.11 -13.12
C GLY A 185 5.32 58.16 -14.09
N GLY A 186 5.82 56.97 -14.43
CA GLY A 186 6.71 56.73 -15.55
C GLY A 186 6.46 55.33 -16.08
N ASN A 187 6.42 55.18 -17.41
CA ASN A 187 6.19 53.92 -18.13
C ASN A 187 7.37 52.95 -17.95
N GLN A 188 7.48 52.33 -16.77
CA GLN A 188 8.49 51.30 -16.51
C GLN A 188 7.80 49.92 -16.57
N PRO A 189 8.35 48.95 -17.33
CA PRO A 189 7.73 47.64 -17.47
C PRO A 189 7.65 46.94 -16.11
N LEU A 190 6.47 46.40 -15.81
CA LEU A 190 6.22 45.59 -14.61
C LEU A 190 7.31 44.53 -14.48
N SER A 191 8.04 44.54 -13.37
CA SER A 191 9.05 43.52 -13.10
C SER A 191 8.36 42.16 -13.03
N PRO A 192 8.88 41.12 -13.73
CA PRO A 192 8.27 39.80 -13.66
C PRO A 192 8.30 39.30 -12.20
N PRO A 193 7.23 38.63 -11.73
CA PRO A 193 7.17 38.12 -10.37
C PRO A 193 8.39 37.22 -10.10
N LYS A 194 9.18 37.56 -9.09
CA LYS A 194 10.33 36.74 -8.68
C LYS A 194 9.81 35.57 -7.85
N THR A 195 10.03 34.37 -8.35
CA THR A 195 9.80 33.12 -7.63
C THR A 195 11.05 32.75 -6.85
N GLU A 196 10.94 32.72 -5.52
CA GLU A 196 12.00 32.22 -4.66
C GLU A 196 11.68 30.81 -4.17
N ARG A 197 12.71 29.97 -3.99
CA ARG A 197 12.52 28.66 -3.37
C ARG A 197 12.03 28.83 -1.94
N CYS A 198 11.01 28.05 -1.57
CA CYS A 198 10.50 28.07 -0.22
C CYS A 198 11.58 27.57 0.76
N SER A 199 12.01 28.42 1.68
CA SER A 199 13.06 28.10 2.66
C SER A 199 12.66 26.98 3.62
N ASN A 200 11.36 26.74 3.80
CA ASN A 200 10.84 25.75 4.75
C ASN A 200 10.87 24.31 4.21
N CYS A 201 10.66 24.12 2.90
CA CYS A 201 10.75 22.81 2.25
C CYS A 201 11.94 22.69 1.29
N SER A 202 12.78 23.72 1.25
CA SER A 202 13.94 23.85 0.35
C SER A 202 13.61 23.61 -1.13
N GLY A 203 12.41 23.98 -1.56
CA GLY A 203 11.97 23.76 -2.94
C GLY A 203 11.21 22.46 -3.21
N SER A 204 11.11 21.54 -2.25
CA SER A 204 10.50 20.22 -2.48
C SER A 204 8.97 20.19 -2.44
N GLY A 205 8.34 21.24 -1.91
CA GLY A 205 6.89 21.28 -1.69
C GLY A 205 6.39 20.42 -0.52
N LYS A 206 7.27 19.64 0.12
CA LYS A 206 6.91 18.73 1.22
C LYS A 206 7.80 18.92 2.44
N VAL A 207 7.26 18.58 3.60
CA VAL A 207 7.97 18.58 4.88
C VAL A 207 7.79 17.23 5.56
N MET A 208 8.77 16.85 6.37
CA MET A 208 8.75 15.60 7.11
C MET A 208 7.56 15.56 8.08
N CYS A 209 6.83 14.45 8.13
CA CYS A 209 5.81 14.27 9.15
C CYS A 209 6.50 14.00 10.51
N PRO A 210 6.39 14.90 11.49
CA PRO A 210 7.07 14.72 12.78
C PRO A 210 6.43 13.58 13.57
N THR A 211 5.12 13.36 13.42
CA THR A 211 4.36 12.37 14.20
C THR A 211 4.77 10.92 13.92
N CYS A 212 5.25 10.62 12.71
CA CYS A 212 5.72 9.27 12.34
C CYS A 212 7.20 9.24 11.93
N LEU A 213 7.93 10.33 12.14
CA LEU A 213 9.36 10.44 11.80
C LEU A 213 9.68 9.98 10.37
N CYS A 214 8.90 10.46 9.40
CA CYS A 214 9.00 10.09 7.97
C CYS A 214 8.73 8.63 7.60
N THR A 215 8.25 7.80 8.53
CA THR A 215 7.97 6.39 8.19
C THR A 215 6.62 6.18 7.53
N GLY A 216 5.68 7.12 7.67
CA GLY A 216 4.30 6.97 7.19
C GLY A 216 3.45 5.99 8.02
N MET A 217 4.08 5.19 8.87
CA MET A 217 3.45 4.14 9.68
C MET A 217 3.21 4.63 11.11
N ALA A 218 3.23 3.71 12.08
CA ALA A 218 2.81 3.94 13.46
C ALA A 218 3.37 5.25 14.02
N MET A 219 2.49 5.97 14.74
CA MET A 219 2.88 7.20 15.45
C MET A 219 3.98 6.86 16.43
N ALA A 220 5.00 7.70 16.48
CA ALA A 220 6.09 7.51 17.42
C ALA A 220 5.57 7.81 18.84
N SER A 221 5.64 6.81 19.72
CA SER A 221 5.36 6.95 21.15
C SER A 221 6.62 7.37 21.90
N GLU A 222 6.48 7.74 23.18
CA GLU A 222 7.61 8.05 24.05
C GLU A 222 8.60 6.87 24.16
N HIS A 223 8.08 5.64 24.30
CA HIS A 223 8.85 4.39 24.28
C HIS A 223 9.09 3.84 22.87
N ASP A 224 9.14 4.69 21.85
CA ASP A 224 9.49 4.22 20.51
C ASP A 224 11.00 3.97 20.46
N PRO A 225 11.50 2.78 20.08
CA PRO A 225 12.93 2.50 19.97
C PRO A 225 13.68 3.43 18.99
N ARG A 226 12.94 4.15 18.14
CA ARG A 226 13.50 5.21 17.27
C ARG A 226 13.83 6.49 18.03
N ILE A 227 13.28 6.68 19.22
CA ILE A 227 13.38 7.87 20.08
C ILE A 227 14.12 7.54 21.38
N ASP A 228 13.82 6.40 22.01
CA ASP A 228 14.45 5.94 23.24
C ASP A 228 15.58 4.94 22.93
N PRO A 229 16.86 5.31 23.15
CA PRO A 229 18.00 4.45 22.87
C PRO A 229 18.35 3.49 24.02
N PHE A 230 17.55 3.42 25.10
CA PHE A 230 17.88 2.67 26.32
C PHE A 230 17.05 1.41 26.58
N ASP A 231 16.37 0.87 25.56
CA ASP A 231 15.85 -0.51 25.54
C ASP A 231 16.75 -1.47 24.74
#